data_AF-A0A957ZWT8-F1
#
_entry.id   AF-A0A957ZWT8-F1
#
_cell.length_a   1.000
_cell.length_b   1.000
_cell.length_c   1.000
_cell.angle_alpha   90.00
_cell.angle_beta   90.00
_cell.angle_gamma   90.00
#
_symmetry.space_group_name_H-M   'P 1'
#
loop_
_entity.id
_entity.type
_entity.pdbx_description
1 polymer ?
#
loop_
_entity_poly.entity_id
_entity_poly.type
_entity_poly.pdbx_seq_one_letter_code
_entity_poly.pdbx_strand_id
1 'polypeptide(L)'
;LRYRDNFGRQGRAILQNMLVVIAINLVFGMTMRGIDNWGHIGGLVGGAIVAWGVLPRYKTPAVVRLGPQELETEVRITSEMIWVFAIAALLIAGVIFVTQRGAPLQF
;
A
#
# COMPACT_ATOMS: atom_id res chain seq x y z
N LEU A 1 -10.27 3.81 -21.60
CA LEU A 1 -8.80 3.74 -21.82
C LEU A 1 -8.20 5.15 -21.98
N ARG A 2 -8.37 6.07 -21.00
CA ARG A 2 -8.17 7.53 -21.22
C ARG A 2 -7.11 8.22 -20.33
N TYR A 3 -6.27 7.46 -19.61
CA TYR A 3 -5.27 8.04 -18.68
C TYR A 3 -3.92 7.29 -18.68
N ARG A 4 -3.55 6.63 -19.78
CA ARG A 4 -2.28 5.86 -19.88
C ARG A 4 -1.05 6.72 -20.20
N ASP A 5 -1.25 7.97 -20.62
CA ASP A 5 -0.19 8.79 -21.22
C ASP A 5 0.21 10.03 -20.40
N ASN A 6 -0.51 10.38 -19.32
CA ASN A 6 -0.14 11.50 -18.45
C ASN A 6 0.90 11.14 -17.37
N PHE A 7 1.03 9.85 -17.04
CA PHE A 7 2.19 9.34 -16.31
C PHE A 7 3.21 8.88 -17.36
N GLY A 8 4.00 9.82 -17.87
CA GLY A 8 4.97 9.59 -18.95
C GLY A 8 6.00 8.50 -18.65
N ARG A 9 6.93 8.27 -19.60
CA ARG A 9 8.03 7.27 -19.48
C ARG A 9 8.74 7.30 -18.12
N GLN A 10 8.86 8.48 -17.51
CA GLN A 10 9.41 8.68 -16.16
C GLN A 10 8.58 8.03 -15.05
N GLY A 11 7.26 8.18 -15.05
CA GLY A 11 6.39 7.54 -14.05
C GLY A 11 6.44 6.02 -14.14
N ARG A 12 6.49 5.48 -15.37
CA ARG A 12 6.70 4.04 -15.58
C ARG A 12 8.07 3.57 -15.10
N ALA A 13 9.14 4.33 -15.35
CA ALA A 13 10.48 4.02 -14.87
C ALA A 13 10.58 4.04 -13.34
N ILE A 14 9.94 5.01 -12.67
CA ILE A 14 9.87 5.07 -11.20
C ILE A 14 9.13 3.85 -10.64
N LEU A 15 7.97 3.51 -11.22
CA LEU A 15 7.20 2.33 -10.80
C LEU A 15 8.00 1.03 -10.99
N GLN A 16 8.73 0.94 -12.11
CA GLN A 16 9.54 -0.22 -12.45
C GLN A 16 10.74 -0.36 -11.50
N ASN A 17 11.41 0.75 -11.15
CA ASN A 17 12.44 0.77 -10.11
C ASN A 17 11.90 0.37 -8.74
N MET A 18 10.73 0.89 -8.34
CA MET A 18 10.09 0.48 -7.08
C MET A 18 9.77 -1.01 -7.06
N LEU A 19 9.21 -1.56 -8.15
CA LEU A 19 8.92 -2.99 -8.27
C LEU A 19 10.19 -3.84 -8.15
N VAL A 20 11.29 -3.42 -8.77
CA VAL A 20 12.58 -4.11 -8.67
C VAL A 20 13.09 -4.10 -7.23
N VAL A 21 13.04 -2.97 -6.54
CA VAL A 21 13.48 -2.87 -5.13
C VAL A 21 12.60 -3.74 -4.22
N ILE A 22 11.28 -3.74 -4.42
CA ILE A 22 10.35 -4.61 -3.68
C ILE A 22 10.68 -6.08 -3.93
N ALA A 23 10.89 -6.48 -5.19
CA ALA A 23 11.24 -7.86 -5.54
C ALA A 23 12.57 -8.29 -4.92
N ILE A 24 13.58 -7.42 -4.93
CA ILE A 24 14.88 -7.65 -4.29
C ILE A 24 14.71 -7.84 -2.78
N ASN A 25 14.02 -6.92 -2.11
CA ASN A 25 13.75 -7.02 -0.68
C ASN A 25 12.98 -8.30 -0.32
N LEU A 26 12.07 -8.74 -1.19
CA LEU A 26 11.33 -9.97 -1.00
C LEU A 26 12.22 -11.21 -1.18
N VAL A 27 13.07 -11.24 -2.20
CA VAL A 27 14.01 -12.35 -2.44
C VAL A 27 15.01 -12.46 -1.28
N PHE A 28 15.59 -11.35 -0.83
CA PHE A 28 16.49 -11.36 0.33
C PHE A 28 15.78 -11.81 1.61
N GLY A 29 14.55 -11.33 1.84
CA GLY A 29 13.72 -11.75 2.97
C GLY A 29 13.35 -13.24 2.94
N MET A 30 13.11 -13.81 1.75
CA MET A 30 12.81 -15.24 1.57
C MET A 30 14.05 -16.15 1.58
N THR A 31 15.25 -15.60 1.38
CA THR A 31 16.50 -16.41 1.32
C THR A 31 17.12 -16.62 2.71
N MET A 32 16.76 -15.80 3.71
CA MET A 32 17.17 -16.01 5.11
C MET A 32 16.35 -17.15 5.75
N ARG A 33 17.02 -18.27 6.05
CA ARG A 33 16.40 -19.45 6.69
C ARG A 33 15.98 -19.17 8.12
N GLY A 34 14.68 -19.36 8.42
CA GLY A 34 14.10 -19.25 9.77
C GLY A 34 12.73 -18.58 9.83
N ILE A 35 12.22 -18.02 8.72
CA ILE A 35 10.96 -17.27 8.67
C ILE A 35 9.97 -17.92 7.71
N ASP A 36 8.75 -18.12 8.19
CA ASP A 36 7.65 -18.74 7.46
C ASP A 36 7.15 -17.86 6.30
N ASN A 37 6.96 -18.43 5.10
CA ASN A 37 6.60 -17.69 3.87
C ASN A 37 5.25 -16.96 4.00
N TRP A 38 4.37 -17.44 4.89
CA TRP A 38 3.07 -16.87 5.18
C TRP A 38 3.14 -15.46 5.77
N GLY A 39 4.19 -15.14 6.54
CA GLY A 39 4.36 -13.80 7.12
C GLY A 39 4.68 -12.73 6.07
N HIS A 40 5.53 -13.07 5.10
CA HIS A 40 5.92 -12.17 4.02
C HIS A 40 4.77 -11.90 3.05
N ILE A 41 4.03 -12.94 2.67
CA ILE A 41 2.84 -12.81 1.81
C ILE A 41 1.76 -11.99 2.54
N GLY A 42 1.54 -12.24 3.83
CA GLY A 42 0.61 -11.47 4.65
C GLY A 42 0.98 -9.98 4.74
N GLY A 43 2.26 -9.66 4.91
CA GLY A 43 2.76 -8.28 4.93
C GLY A 43 2.59 -7.56 3.59
N LEU A 44 2.88 -8.25 2.47
CA LEU A 44 2.68 -7.71 1.12
C LEU A 44 1.21 -7.41 0.82
N VAL A 45 0.33 -8.38 1.11
CA VAL A 45 -1.11 -8.23 0.86
C VAL A 45 -1.72 -7.18 1.77
N GLY A 46 -1.35 -7.20 3.06
CA GLY A 46 -1.80 -6.18 4.03
C GLY A 46 -1.35 -4.78 3.63
N GLY A 47 -0.07 -4.61 3.28
CA GLY A 47 0.47 -3.35 2.80
C GLY A 47 -0.21 -2.84 1.53
N ALA A 48 -0.52 -3.73 0.58
CA ALA A 48 -1.26 -3.37 -0.64
C ALA A 48 -2.69 -2.89 -0.34
N ILE A 49 -3.39 -3.54 0.60
CA ILE A 49 -4.74 -3.15 1.04
C ILE A 49 -4.71 -1.77 1.70
N VAL A 50 -3.72 -1.51 2.56
CA VAL A 50 -3.55 -0.20 3.20
C VAL A 50 -3.24 0.89 2.17
N ALA A 51 -2.28 0.65 1.27
CA ALA A 51 -1.91 1.60 0.24
C ALA A 51 -3.11 1.96 -0.65
N TRP A 52 -3.96 0.99 -1.00
CA TRP A 52 -5.17 1.23 -1.79
C TRP A 52 -6.15 2.21 -1.13
N GLY A 53 -6.27 2.16 0.20
CA GLY A 53 -7.17 3.04 0.95
C GLY A 53 -6.63 4.45 1.15
N VAL A 54 -5.31 4.59 1.28
CA VAL A 54 -4.62 5.84 1.65
C VAL A 54 -4.14 6.64 0.43
N LEU A 55 -4.04 6.01 -0.76
CA LEU A 55 -3.48 6.69 -1.93
C LEU A 55 -4.37 7.88 -2.36
N PRO A 56 -3.82 9.11 -2.42
CA PRO A 56 -4.57 10.30 -2.79
C PRO A 56 -5.08 10.16 -4.22
N ARG A 57 -6.38 10.41 -4.42
CA ARG A 57 -6.99 10.38 -5.74
C ARG A 57 -6.98 11.79 -6.32
N TYR A 58 -6.27 11.94 -7.43
CA TYR A 58 -6.21 13.20 -8.17
C TYR A 58 -7.41 13.32 -9.11
N LYS A 59 -8.10 14.47 -9.10
CA LYS A 59 -9.09 14.78 -10.14
C LYS A 59 -8.39 15.15 -11.42
N THR A 60 -8.99 14.79 -12.53
CA THR A 60 -8.56 15.29 -13.84
C THR A 60 -9.15 16.68 -14.05
N PRO A 61 -8.36 17.67 -14.45
CA PRO A 61 -8.82 19.05 -14.54
C PRO A 61 -9.99 19.17 -15.51
N ALA A 62 -11.06 19.85 -15.08
CA ALA A 62 -12.27 20.05 -15.91
C ALA A 62 -11.99 20.91 -17.15
N VAL A 63 -10.95 21.76 -17.11
CA VAL A 63 -10.48 22.57 -18.22
C VAL A 63 -8.97 22.42 -18.33
N VAL A 64 -8.49 21.92 -19.46
CA VAL A 64 -7.05 21.83 -19.77
C VAL A 64 -6.57 23.22 -20.20
N ARG A 65 -5.71 23.87 -19.41
CA ARG A 65 -5.01 25.10 -19.82
C ARG A 65 -3.58 24.76 -20.22
N LEU A 66 -3.05 25.41 -21.25
CA LEU A 66 -1.64 25.28 -21.61
C LEU A 66 -0.79 25.97 -20.52
N GLY A 67 -0.05 25.19 -19.73
CA GLY A 67 0.85 25.67 -18.68
C GLY A 67 0.99 24.67 -17.53
N PRO A 68 1.82 24.98 -16.50
CA PRO A 68 1.85 24.21 -15.27
C PRO A 68 0.48 24.28 -14.59
N GLN A 69 -0.18 23.14 -14.42
CA GLN A 69 -1.48 23.07 -13.78
C GLN A 69 -1.36 22.21 -12.52
N GLU A 70 -1.69 22.79 -11.38
CA GLU A 70 -1.62 22.10 -10.09
C GLU A 70 -2.62 20.93 -10.08
N LEU A 71 -2.17 19.76 -9.64
CA LEU A 71 -3.00 18.58 -9.53
C LEU A 71 -4.01 18.78 -8.41
N GLU A 72 -5.27 19.04 -8.77
CA GLU A 72 -6.35 19.19 -7.80
C GLU A 72 -6.65 17.83 -7.16
N THR A 73 -6.34 17.71 -5.87
CA THR A 73 -6.54 16.47 -5.11
C THR A 73 -7.98 16.43 -4.59
N GLU A 74 -8.67 15.29 -4.72
CA GLU A 74 -9.97 15.15 -4.05
C GLU A 74 -9.79 15.13 -2.55
N VAL A 75 -10.36 16.11 -1.86
CA VAL A 75 -10.41 16.13 -0.39
C VAL A 75 -11.40 15.05 0.06
N ARG A 76 -10.91 13.82 0.24
CA ARG A 76 -11.69 12.68 0.75
C ARG A 76 -11.31 12.31 2.20
N ILE A 77 -11.02 13.32 3.01
CA ILE A 77 -10.54 13.18 4.39
C ILE A 77 -11.44 12.24 5.21
N THR A 78 -12.77 12.39 5.16
CA THR A 78 -13.67 11.55 5.97
C THR A 78 -13.61 10.07 5.61
N SER A 79 -13.63 9.72 4.31
CA SER A 79 -13.56 8.31 3.89
C SER A 79 -12.16 7.74 4.03
N GLU A 80 -11.10 8.55 3.92
CA GLU A 80 -9.73 8.14 4.24
C GLU A 80 -9.57 7.86 5.74
N MET A 81 -10.08 8.75 6.60
CA MET A 81 -10.07 8.53 8.05
C MET A 81 -10.84 7.27 8.43
N ILE A 82 -12.06 7.07 7.91
CA ILE A 82 -12.85 5.85 8.16
C ILE A 82 -12.06 4.60 7.75
N TRP A 83 -11.38 4.63 6.61
CA TRP A 83 -10.55 3.51 6.16
C TRP A 83 -9.32 3.26 7.02
N VAL A 84 -8.61 4.32 7.42
CA VAL A 84 -7.47 4.20 8.33
C VAL A 84 -7.92 3.63 9.68
N PHE A 85 -9.04 4.12 10.23
CA PHE A 85 -9.58 3.60 11.49
C PHE A 85 -10.04 2.14 11.37
N ALA A 86 -10.69 1.76 10.26
CA ALA A 86 -11.11 0.38 10.03
C ALA A 86 -9.91 -0.58 9.93
N ILE A 87 -8.86 -0.18 9.23
CA ILE A 87 -7.62 -0.96 9.11
C ILE A 87 -6.90 -1.06 10.45
N ALA A 88 -6.80 0.05 11.19
CA ALA A 88 -6.20 0.05 12.52
C ALA A 88 -6.96 -0.85 13.50
N ALA A 89 -8.29 -0.79 13.49
CA ALA A 89 -9.13 -1.67 14.29
C ALA A 89 -8.95 -3.15 13.90
N LEU A 90 -8.87 -3.46 12.61
CA LEU A 90 -8.60 -4.81 12.11
C LEU A 90 -7.22 -5.32 12.55
N LEU A 91 -6.18 -4.48 12.49
CA LEU A 91 -4.83 -4.83 12.97
C LEU A 91 -4.82 -5.06 14.48
N ILE A 92 -5.44 -4.18 15.26
CA ILE A 92 -5.55 -4.32 16.73
C ILE A 92 -6.30 -5.61 17.07
N ALA A 93 -7.43 -5.87 16.43
CA ALA A 93 -8.19 -7.10 16.62
C ALA A 93 -7.38 -8.35 16.25
N GLY A 94 -6.63 -8.31 15.15
CA GLY A 94 -5.73 -9.38 14.74
C GLY A 94 -4.62 -9.65 15.77
N VAL A 95 -3.97 -8.60 16.27
CA VAL A 95 -2.94 -8.70 17.33
C VAL A 95 -3.53 -9.29 18.60
N ILE A 96 -4.69 -8.79 19.05
CA ILE A 96 -5.37 -9.28 20.25
C ILE A 96 -5.74 -10.76 20.06
N PHE A 97 -6.29 -11.14 18.91
CA PHE A 97 -6.68 -12.51 18.61
C PHE A 97 -5.49 -13.48 18.60
N VAL A 98 -4.37 -13.08 17.97
CA VAL A 98 -3.14 -13.87 17.99
C VAL A 98 -2.58 -14.00 19.40
N THR A 99 -2.59 -12.91 20.18
CA THR A 99 -2.10 -12.89 21.56
C THR A 99 -2.96 -13.76 22.49
N GLN A 100 -4.29 -13.78 22.28
CA GLN A 100 -5.20 -14.63 23.05
C GLN A 100 -5.13 -16.12 22.68
N ARG A 101 -4.65 -16.45 21.46
CA ARG A 101 -4.50 -17.83 20.98
C ARG A 101 -3.08 -18.39 21.09
N GLY A 102 -2.09 -17.55 21.37
CA GLY A 102 -0.78 -17.99 21.80
C GLY A 102 -0.89 -18.59 23.20
N ALA A 103 -1.08 -19.90 23.30
CA ALA A 103 -0.87 -20.60 24.56
C ALA A 103 0.53 -20.24 25.11
N PRO A 104 0.69 -20.00 26.41
CA PRO A 104 2.02 -19.76 26.97
C PRO A 104 2.88 -20.96 26.62
N LEU A 105 3.98 -20.72 25.89
CA LEU A 105 5.00 -21.74 25.62
C LEU A 105 5.54 -22.17 26.98
N GLN A 106 5.13 -23.37 27.41
CA GLN A 106 5.76 -24.05 28.53
C GLN A 106 7.17 -24.43 28.07
N PHE A 107 8.14 -23.61 28.44
CA PHE A 107 9.55 -24.01 28.47
C PHE A 107 9.81 -24.86 29.71
#